data_AF-V4BD99-F1
#
_entry.id   AF-V4BD99-F1
#
_cell.length_a   1.000
_cell.length_b   1.000
_cell.length_c   1.000
_cell.angle_alpha   90.00
_cell.angle_beta   90.00
_cell.angle_gamma   90.00
#
_symmetry.space_group_name_H-M   'P 1'
#
loop_
_entity.id
_entity.type
_entity.pdbx_description
1 polymer ?
#
loop_
_entity_poly.entity_id
_entity_poly.type
_entity_poly.pdbx_seq_one_letter_code
_entity_poly.pdbx_strand_id
1 'polypeptide(L)'
;MSTLLAVFSLIGLGLSVPTGHIYDNAMARKLFLRGDRDHDLILSRSDFEQIFRTFDLDGNHKISGVEFTGHWTTEKLGNIKDATHLFYNLDVNKDGYITQSPDLPFVYNWFDSDSSGQISEGEFIIMWQKLTAWK
;
A
#
# COMPACT_ATOMS: atom_id res chain seq x y z
N MET A 1 -20.57 0.82 29.71
CA MET A 1 -21.05 -0.44 29.10
C MET A 1 -21.96 -0.09 27.94
N SER A 2 -21.86 -0.89 26.89
CA SER A 2 -22.21 -0.69 25.48
C SER A 2 -23.69 -0.53 25.15
N THR A 3 -23.95 0.14 24.03
CA THR A 3 -24.87 -0.27 22.93
C THR A 3 -24.48 0.54 21.67
N LEU A 4 -23.69 -0.02 20.74
CA LEU A 4 -24.12 -0.68 19.50
C LEU A 4 -25.25 0.08 18.76
N LEU A 5 -24.87 0.90 17.77
CA LEU A 5 -25.75 1.44 16.74
C LEU A 5 -25.50 0.67 15.45
N ALA A 6 -26.55 0.00 14.99
CA ALA A 6 -26.64 -0.74 13.75
C ALA A 6 -27.07 0.15 12.59
N VAL A 7 -26.33 0.10 11.48
CA VAL A 7 -26.80 0.36 10.11
C VAL A 7 -25.74 -0.30 9.22
N PHE A 8 -25.98 -1.30 8.36
CA PHE A 8 -27.11 -1.60 7.49
C PHE A 8 -27.25 -3.13 7.29
N SER A 9 -28.49 -3.61 7.28
CA SER A 9 -28.85 -4.97 6.89
C SER A 9 -29.24 -5.01 5.40
N LEU A 10 -28.71 -6.02 4.71
CA LEU A 10 -29.18 -6.71 3.49
C LEU A 10 -30.04 -5.96 2.46
N ILE A 11 -29.52 -5.85 1.23
CA ILE A 11 -30.28 -6.09 -0.01
C ILE A 11 -29.40 -6.90 -0.98
N GLY A 12 -29.80 -8.15 -1.23
CA GLY A 12 -29.48 -8.83 -2.48
C GLY A 12 -30.43 -8.32 -3.56
N LEU A 13 -29.87 -7.71 -4.61
CA LEU A 13 -30.37 -7.56 -5.99
C LEU A 13 -29.53 -6.45 -6.63
N GLY A 14 -28.95 -6.74 -7.79
CA GLY A 14 -27.97 -5.88 -8.44
C GLY A 14 -28.46 -4.46 -8.66
N LEU A 15 -27.79 -3.51 -8.00
CA LEU A 15 -27.63 -2.15 -8.47
C LEU A 15 -26.17 -1.78 -8.21
N SER A 16 -25.40 -1.75 -9.30
CA SER A 16 -24.05 -1.20 -9.33
C SER A 16 -24.06 0.15 -8.64
N VAL A 17 -23.38 0.28 -7.50
CA VAL A 17 -23.04 1.59 -6.95
C VAL A 17 -21.94 2.14 -7.86
N PRO A 18 -22.19 3.15 -8.70
CA PRO A 18 -21.15 3.75 -9.51
C PRO A 18 -20.45 4.76 -8.60
N THR A 19 -19.53 4.27 -7.77
CA THR A 19 -18.58 5.14 -7.07
C THR A 19 -17.41 5.38 -7.99
N GLY A 20 -17.36 6.59 -8.55
CA GLY A 20 -16.20 7.07 -9.28
C GLY A 20 -14.94 6.90 -8.45
N HIS A 21 -13.92 6.27 -9.07
CA HIS A 21 -12.56 6.06 -8.56
C HIS A 21 -12.44 5.25 -7.26
N ILE A 22 -13.03 4.05 -7.23
CA ILE A 22 -12.34 2.93 -6.58
C ILE A 22 -11.06 2.71 -7.41
N TYR A 23 -9.88 2.96 -6.85
CA TYR A 23 -8.65 2.50 -7.50
C TYR A 23 -8.84 1.01 -7.79
N ASP A 24 -8.73 0.62 -9.07
CA ASP A 24 -9.09 -0.72 -9.53
C ASP A 24 -8.41 -1.76 -8.63
N ASN A 25 -9.20 -2.65 -8.04
CA ASN A 25 -8.70 -3.78 -7.25
C ASN A 25 -7.64 -4.55 -8.04
N ALA A 26 -7.70 -4.53 -9.37
CA ALA A 26 -6.67 -5.10 -10.24
C ALA A 26 -5.28 -4.45 -10.06
N MET A 27 -5.21 -3.14 -9.85
CA MET A 27 -3.94 -2.45 -9.62
C MET A 27 -3.37 -2.80 -8.24
N ALA A 28 -4.19 -2.76 -7.19
CA ALA A 28 -3.77 -3.16 -5.85
C ALA A 28 -3.32 -4.63 -5.83
N ARG A 29 -4.09 -5.53 -6.44
CA ARG A 29 -3.72 -6.94 -6.62
C ARG A 29 -2.44 -7.13 -7.41
N LYS A 30 -2.23 -6.36 -8.48
CA LYS A 30 -0.99 -6.42 -9.27
C LYS A 30 0.23 -5.99 -8.43
N LEU A 31 0.08 -4.97 -7.58
CA LEU A 31 1.14 -4.55 -6.66
C LEU A 31 1.40 -5.59 -5.58
N PHE A 32 0.34 -6.17 -5.01
CA PHE A 32 0.44 -7.27 -4.06
C PHE A 32 1.24 -8.45 -4.64
N LEU A 33 0.81 -8.98 -5.78
CA LEU A 33 1.47 -10.11 -6.45
C LEU A 33 2.90 -9.80 -6.90
N ARG A 34 3.23 -8.51 -7.09
CA ARG A 34 4.61 -8.11 -7.42
C ARG A 34 5.49 -7.96 -6.18
N GLY A 35 4.87 -7.61 -5.06
CA GLY A 35 5.54 -7.52 -3.77
C GLY A 35 5.83 -8.89 -3.17
N ASP A 36 4.94 -9.86 -3.37
CA ASP A 36 5.04 -11.24 -2.94
C ASP A 36 6.16 -11.97 -3.71
N ARG A 37 7.38 -12.02 -3.15
CA ARG A 37 8.57 -12.49 -3.87
C ARG A 37 8.71 -13.99 -3.83
N ASP A 38 8.32 -14.64 -2.74
CA ASP A 38 8.35 -16.09 -2.59
C ASP A 38 7.06 -16.77 -3.04
N HIS A 39 6.06 -16.00 -3.46
CA HIS A 39 4.81 -16.44 -4.08
C HIS A 39 3.94 -17.28 -3.14
N ASP A 40 3.97 -16.96 -1.83
CA ASP A 40 3.18 -17.63 -0.81
C ASP A 40 1.81 -16.97 -0.56
N LEU A 41 1.51 -15.89 -1.31
CA LEU A 41 0.32 -15.06 -1.18
C LEU A 41 0.22 -14.32 0.15
N ILE A 42 1.37 -13.97 0.71
CA ILE A 42 1.53 -13.16 1.91
C ILE A 42 2.62 -12.12 1.65
N LEU A 43 2.43 -10.88 2.10
CA LEU A 43 3.54 -9.92 2.15
C LEU A 43 4.14 -9.96 3.54
N SER A 44 5.31 -10.59 3.64
CA SER A 44 6.11 -10.66 4.85
C SER A 44 6.99 -9.41 5.01
N ARG A 45 7.65 -9.29 6.17
CA ARG A 45 8.70 -8.28 6.37
C ARG A 45 9.84 -8.43 5.35
N SER A 46 10.16 -9.67 4.96
CA SER A 46 11.22 -9.94 3.99
C SER A 46 10.85 -9.41 2.61
N ASP A 47 9.58 -9.53 2.21
CA ASP A 47 9.06 -8.98 0.96
C ASP A 47 9.16 -7.45 0.96
N PHE A 48 8.77 -6.79 2.05
CA PHE A 48 8.91 -5.34 2.22
C PHE A 48 10.36 -4.87 2.09
N GLU A 49 11.30 -5.56 2.73
CA GLU A 49 12.72 -5.25 2.60
C GLU A 49 13.25 -5.45 1.17
N GLN A 50 12.75 -6.46 0.44
CA GLN A 50 13.11 -6.69 -0.96
C GLN A 50 12.54 -5.62 -1.89
N ILE A 51 11.28 -5.21 -1.68
CA ILE A 51 10.67 -4.09 -2.40
C ILE A 51 11.48 -2.83 -2.15
N PHE A 52 11.82 -2.55 -0.90
CA PHE A 52 12.64 -1.39 -0.52
C PHE A 52 13.95 -1.33 -1.28
N ARG A 53 14.70 -2.44 -1.29
CA ARG A 53 15.96 -2.56 -2.06
C ARG A 53 15.78 -2.38 -3.57
N THR A 54 14.59 -2.63 -4.10
CA THR A 54 14.30 -2.42 -5.53
C THR A 54 14.19 -0.93 -5.89
N PHE A 55 13.75 -0.10 -4.94
CA PHE A 55 13.58 1.33 -5.11
C PHE A 55 14.80 2.16 -4.65
N ASP A 56 15.67 1.62 -3.81
CA ASP A 56 16.96 2.23 -3.41
C ASP A 56 17.99 2.03 -4.54
N LEU A 57 18.08 3.00 -5.46
CA LEU A 57 18.83 2.84 -6.71
C LEU A 57 20.30 3.19 -6.56
N ASP A 58 20.62 4.11 -5.65
CA ASP A 58 22.01 4.49 -5.36
C ASP A 58 22.65 3.64 -4.23
N GLY A 59 21.86 2.82 -3.55
CA GLY A 59 22.32 1.90 -2.51
C GLY A 59 22.67 2.60 -1.20
N ASN A 60 22.12 3.79 -0.95
CA ASN A 60 22.39 4.56 0.26
C ASN A 60 21.53 4.13 1.47
N HIS A 61 20.69 3.10 1.31
CA HIS A 61 19.75 2.56 2.29
C HIS A 61 18.57 3.47 2.62
N LYS A 62 18.24 4.38 1.71
CA LYS A 62 17.12 5.33 1.81
C LYS A 62 16.54 5.54 0.41
N ILE A 63 15.23 5.57 0.30
CA ILE A 63 14.58 5.86 -0.98
C ILE A 63 14.20 7.33 -0.99
N SER A 64 14.84 8.12 -1.85
CA SER A 64 14.44 9.49 -2.12
C SER A 64 13.17 9.55 -2.99
N GLY A 65 12.47 10.69 -2.98
CA GLY A 65 11.31 10.90 -3.84
C GLY A 65 11.63 10.77 -5.34
N VAL A 66 12.86 11.07 -5.75
CA VAL A 66 13.34 10.92 -7.14
C VAL A 66 13.46 9.44 -7.51
N GLU A 67 14.08 8.64 -6.65
CA GLU A 67 14.18 7.19 -6.87
C GLU A 67 12.81 6.54 -6.88
N PHE A 68 11.94 6.91 -5.93
CA PHE A 68 10.58 6.41 -5.87
C PHE A 68 9.80 6.68 -7.15
N THR A 69 9.70 7.95 -7.56
CA THR A 69 8.91 8.35 -8.74
C THR A 69 9.54 7.89 -10.06
N GLY A 70 10.87 7.85 -10.13
CA GLY A 70 11.61 7.35 -11.29
C GLY A 70 11.38 5.86 -11.52
N HIS A 71 11.52 5.05 -10.48
CA HIS A 71 11.27 3.61 -10.56
C HIS A 71 9.78 3.32 -10.82
N TRP A 72 8.87 4.03 -10.15
CA TRP A 72 7.42 3.93 -10.38
C TRP A 72 7.01 4.15 -11.83
N THR A 73 7.59 5.17 -12.47
CA THR A 73 7.33 5.52 -13.86
C THR A 73 7.90 4.45 -14.80
N THR A 74 9.12 3.99 -14.53
CA THR A 74 9.81 2.95 -15.31
C THR A 74 9.00 1.64 -15.34
N GLU A 75 8.48 1.24 -14.19
CA GLU A 75 7.67 0.04 -14.02
C GLU A 75 6.20 0.21 -14.45
N LYS A 76 5.82 1.41 -14.91
CA LYS A 76 4.46 1.73 -15.37
C LYS A 76 3.41 1.38 -14.30
N LEU A 77 3.70 1.72 -13.05
CA LEU A 77 2.82 1.43 -11.90
C LEU A 77 1.71 2.46 -11.73
N GLY A 78 1.62 3.48 -12.59
CA GLY A 78 0.57 4.48 -12.55
C GLY A 78 1.06 5.83 -13.00
N ASN A 79 0.31 6.89 -12.69
CA ASN A 79 0.73 8.25 -12.98
C ASN A 79 1.66 8.81 -11.88
N ILE A 80 2.39 9.86 -12.22
CA ILE A 80 3.39 10.47 -11.32
C ILE A 80 2.76 11.19 -10.11
N LYS A 81 1.54 11.72 -10.24
CA LYS A 81 0.87 12.41 -9.12
C LYS A 81 0.53 11.44 -7.99
N ASP A 82 -0.01 10.27 -8.35
CA ASP A 82 -0.30 9.20 -7.39
C ASP A 82 1.01 8.70 -6.75
N ALA A 83 2.09 8.58 -7.53
CA ALA A 83 3.41 8.21 -7.00
C ALA A 83 3.94 9.23 -5.98
N THR A 84 3.83 10.52 -6.27
CA THR A 84 4.23 11.59 -5.35
C THR A 84 3.41 11.56 -4.07
N HIS A 85 2.09 11.44 -4.15
CA HIS A 85 1.23 11.33 -2.97
C HIS A 85 1.54 10.09 -2.14
N LEU A 86 1.78 8.96 -2.81
CA LEU A 86 2.16 7.72 -2.15
C LEU A 86 3.48 7.86 -1.40
N PHE A 87 4.50 8.43 -2.03
CA PHE A 87 5.78 8.71 -1.38
C PHE A 87 5.58 9.54 -0.10
N TYR A 88 4.81 10.62 -0.20
CA TYR A 88 4.50 11.44 0.98
C TYR A 88 3.79 10.69 2.08
N ASN A 89 2.96 9.68 1.78
CA ASN A 89 2.30 8.90 2.81
C ASN A 89 3.21 7.81 3.41
N LEU A 90 4.18 7.32 2.64
CA LEU A 90 5.14 6.30 3.08
C LEU A 90 6.31 6.89 3.88
N ASP A 91 6.73 8.13 3.60
CA ASP A 91 7.67 8.90 4.42
C ASP A 91 6.94 9.34 5.70
N VAL A 92 7.05 8.54 6.77
CA VAL A 92 6.26 8.73 8.00
C VAL A 92 6.82 9.87 8.81
N ASN A 93 8.15 9.97 8.92
CA ASN A 93 8.82 11.00 9.71
C ASN A 93 8.97 12.35 8.96
N LYS A 94 8.61 12.40 7.66
CA LYS A 94 8.66 13.58 6.79
C LYS A 94 10.09 14.11 6.59
N ASP A 95 11.09 13.24 6.60
CA ASP A 95 12.49 13.64 6.40
C ASP A 95 12.92 13.70 4.93
N GLY A 96 12.00 13.36 4.01
CA GLY A 96 12.23 13.35 2.57
C GLY A 96 12.80 12.03 2.06
N TYR A 97 12.86 10.99 2.90
CA TYR A 97 13.31 9.66 2.55
C TYR A 97 12.39 8.60 3.14
N ILE A 98 12.20 7.50 2.43
CA ILE A 98 11.65 6.28 3.02
C ILE A 98 12.84 5.45 3.49
N THR A 99 12.83 5.03 4.76
CA THR A 99 13.93 4.31 5.40
C THR A 99 13.47 2.99 6.03
N GLN A 100 14.40 2.07 6.24
CA GLN A 100 14.12 0.81 6.95
C GLN A 100 13.63 1.04 8.39
N SER A 101 13.95 2.18 8.99
CA SER A 101 13.41 2.64 10.26
C SER A 101 13.49 4.16 10.31
N PRO A 102 12.37 4.86 10.58
CA PRO A 102 11.15 4.30 11.15
C PRO A 102 10.11 3.82 10.11
N ASP A 103 10.22 4.21 8.84
CA ASP A 103 9.08 4.20 7.92
C ASP A 103 8.53 2.80 7.62
N LEU A 104 9.39 1.87 7.24
CA LEU A 104 8.97 0.52 6.84
C LEU A 104 8.16 -0.22 7.90
N PRO A 105 8.62 -0.31 9.18
CA PRO A 105 7.84 -0.92 10.25
C PRO A 105 6.48 -0.26 10.47
N PHE A 106 6.39 1.08 10.37
CA PHE A 106 5.13 1.78 10.53
C PHE A 106 4.17 1.46 9.39
N VAL A 107 4.64 1.48 8.14
CA VAL A 107 3.82 1.13 6.98
C VAL A 107 3.39 -0.33 7.05
N TYR A 108 4.29 -1.26 7.38
CA TYR A 108 3.99 -2.67 7.52
C TYR A 108 2.86 -2.90 8.53
N ASN A 109 3.01 -2.36 9.74
CA ASN A 109 2.00 -2.48 10.79
C ASN A 109 0.67 -1.79 10.44
N TRP A 110 0.71 -0.77 9.58
CA TRP A 110 -0.52 -0.13 9.09
C TRP A 110 -1.26 -1.01 8.09
N PHE A 111 -0.54 -1.73 7.23
CA PHE A 111 -1.12 -2.70 6.30
C PHE A 111 -1.57 -4.00 6.98
N ASP A 112 -0.84 -4.47 7.99
CA ASP A 112 -1.17 -5.63 8.86
C ASP A 112 -2.27 -5.25 9.86
N SER A 113 -3.48 -5.09 9.32
CA SER A 113 -4.61 -4.48 10.03
C SER A 113 -5.18 -5.35 11.12
N ASP A 114 -5.01 -6.68 11.02
CA ASP A 114 -5.43 -7.63 12.04
C ASP A 114 -4.32 -7.98 13.04
N SER A 115 -3.10 -7.45 12.83
CA SER A 115 -1.92 -7.68 13.66
C SER A 115 -1.51 -9.16 13.73
N SER A 116 -1.76 -9.92 12.67
CA SER A 116 -1.33 -11.31 12.52
C SER A 116 0.18 -11.43 12.30
N GLY A 117 0.87 -10.32 12.02
CA GLY A 117 2.29 -10.28 11.68
C GLY A 117 2.55 -10.55 10.20
N GLN A 118 1.52 -10.62 9.38
CA GLN A 118 1.53 -10.96 7.95
C GLN A 118 0.48 -10.10 7.23
N ILE A 119 0.73 -9.68 5.99
CA ILE A 119 -0.25 -8.90 5.23
C ILE A 119 -0.85 -9.81 4.16
N SER A 120 -2.13 -10.13 4.30
CA SER A 120 -2.89 -10.87 3.29
C SER A 120 -3.27 -9.98 2.09
N GLU A 121 -3.65 -10.59 0.97
CA GLU A 121 -4.13 -9.87 -0.23
C GLU A 121 -5.31 -8.94 0.12
N GLY A 122 -6.24 -9.42 0.95
CA GLY A 122 -7.42 -8.67 1.36
C GLY A 122 -7.07 -7.42 2.16
N GLU A 123 -6.14 -7.55 3.11
CA GLU A 123 -5.63 -6.42 3.87
C GLU A 123 -4.91 -5.41 2.99
N PHE A 124 -4.04 -5.89 2.10
CA PHE A 124 -3.35 -5.02 1.15
C PHE A 124 -4.32 -4.20 0.32
N ILE A 125 -5.33 -4.82 -0.29
CA ILE A 125 -6.31 -4.13 -1.14
C ILE A 125 -7.08 -3.07 -0.34
N ILE A 126 -7.58 -3.43 0.85
CA ILE A 126 -8.37 -2.52 1.69
C ILE A 126 -7.51 -1.32 2.13
N MET A 127 -6.29 -1.57 2.59
CA MET A 127 -5.40 -0.52 3.08
C MET A 127 -4.86 0.34 1.93
N TRP A 128 -4.59 -0.26 0.76
CA TRP A 128 -4.24 0.47 -0.46
C TRP A 128 -5.33 1.45 -0.91
N GLN A 129 -6.60 1.01 -0.87
CA GLN A 129 -7.72 1.89 -1.17
C GLN A 129 -7.80 3.07 -0.19
N LYS A 130 -7.60 2.82 1.11
CA LYS A 130 -7.55 3.91 2.11
C LYS A 130 -6.40 4.87 1.83
N LEU A 131 -5.22 4.37 1.49
CA LEU A 131 -4.03 5.17 1.20
C LEU A 131 -4.24 6.14 0.03
N THR A 132 -4.98 5.69 -0.97
CA THR A 132 -5.17 6.39 -2.24
C THR A 132 -6.45 7.22 -2.28
N ALA A 133 -7.41 6.97 -1.37
CA ALA A 133 -8.64 7.74 -1.23
C ALA A 133 -8.45 9.13 -0.58
N TRP A 134 -7.33 9.36 0.10
CA TRP A 134 -7.03 10.65 0.73
C TRP A 134 -6.47 11.61 -0.33
N LYS A 135 -7.35 12.45 -0.88
CA LYS A 135 -7.04 13.56 -1.79
C LYS A 135 -7.28 14.90 -1.12
#